data_AF-A0A6S6S603-F1
#
_entry.id   AF-A0A6S6S603-F1
#
_cell.length_a   1.000
_cell.length_b   1.000
_cell.length_c   1.000
_cell.angle_alpha   90.00
_cell.angle_beta   90.00
_cell.angle_gamma   90.00
#
_symmetry.space_group_name_H-M   'P 1'
#
loop_
_entity.id
_entity.type
_entity.pdbx_description
1 polymer ?
#
loop_
_entity_poly.entity_id
_entity_poly.type
_entity_poly.pdbx_seq_one_letter_code
_entity_poly.pdbx_strand_id
1 'polypeptide(L)'
;MIKKDIYKIDNLLITIGRILLVFSLLSTGCSMSTNSLTQDWASWVLPLSAAISLLVVGGLIRHKENQIIAIWNILEHSTEVSMQELMHNTGFERPFIQQALLLINRRGDAYYVWESKNDIIVDGRLRTTLLSVPQCSNCGGIINQTLTLDLNQRPSCPYCGKMVSTGQINQLKSEAIDKIRTAGARQEAKGFSIWIFIILFVVFWPAAVAYAVWKSETLQGLWGNR
;
A
#
# COMPACT_ATOMS: atom_id res chain seq x y z
N MET A 1 -11.42 -10.36 -8.27
CA MET A 1 -10.60 -9.21 -7.87
C MET A 1 -9.83 -9.57 -6.61
N ILE A 2 -8.50 -9.39 -6.62
CA ILE A 2 -7.67 -9.62 -5.43
C ILE A 2 -7.95 -8.49 -4.44
N LYS A 3 -8.25 -8.84 -3.18
CA LYS A 3 -8.59 -7.86 -2.15
C LYS A 3 -7.33 -7.09 -1.73
N LYS A 4 -7.31 -5.78 -2.00
CA LYS A 4 -6.20 -4.89 -1.64
C LYS A 4 -6.37 -4.41 -0.19
N ASP A 5 -5.94 -5.21 0.78
CA ASP A 5 -5.90 -4.79 2.20
C ASP A 5 -4.50 -4.24 2.53
N ILE A 6 -4.34 -2.92 2.55
CA ILE A 6 -3.09 -2.20 2.83
C ILE A 6 -2.75 -2.34 4.32
N TYR A 7 -3.75 -2.22 5.19
CA TYR A 7 -3.57 -2.33 6.63
C TYR A 7 -4.20 -3.61 7.17
N LYS A 8 -3.49 -4.74 7.19
CA LYS A 8 -4.02 -6.01 7.78
C LYS A 8 -4.60 -5.87 9.21
N ILE A 9 -4.21 -4.83 9.94
CA ILE A 9 -4.61 -4.56 11.33
C ILE A 9 -6.06 -4.02 11.42
N ASP A 10 -6.59 -3.38 10.37
CA ASP A 10 -7.89 -2.72 10.39
C ASP A 10 -9.04 -3.72 10.64
N ASN A 11 -9.03 -4.82 9.91
CA ASN A 11 -10.05 -5.85 9.92
C ASN A 11 -10.01 -6.59 11.27
N LEU A 12 -8.83 -6.72 11.85
CA LEU A 12 -8.63 -7.28 13.18
C LEU A 12 -9.17 -6.33 14.27
N LEU A 13 -8.88 -5.02 14.21
CA LEU A 13 -9.41 -4.04 15.17
C LEU A 13 -10.93 -3.98 15.14
N ILE A 14 -11.53 -3.95 13.94
CA ILE A 14 -12.99 -3.92 13.78
C ILE A 14 -13.60 -5.23 14.30
N THR A 15 -12.99 -6.37 14.00
CA THR A 15 -13.48 -7.68 14.47
C THR A 15 -13.39 -7.81 15.98
N ILE A 16 -12.27 -7.45 16.59
CA ILE A 16 -12.10 -7.44 18.05
C ILE A 16 -13.08 -6.47 18.70
N GLY A 17 -13.22 -5.25 18.17
CA GLY A 17 -14.17 -4.27 18.66
C GLY A 17 -15.61 -4.78 18.64
N ARG A 18 -16.02 -5.47 17.56
CA ARG A 18 -17.35 -6.12 17.47
C ARG A 18 -17.53 -7.22 18.51
N ILE A 19 -16.53 -8.09 18.68
CA ILE A 19 -16.58 -9.18 19.67
C ILE A 19 -16.69 -8.61 21.09
N LEU A 20 -15.86 -7.63 21.43
CA LEU A 20 -15.90 -6.95 22.74
C LEU A 20 -17.22 -6.25 22.98
N LEU A 21 -17.80 -5.62 21.95
CA LEU A 21 -19.09 -4.96 22.05
C LEU A 21 -20.21 -5.97 22.33
N VAL A 22 -20.26 -7.08 21.58
CA VAL A 22 -21.25 -8.14 21.80
C VAL A 22 -21.10 -8.75 23.19
N PHE A 23 -19.86 -9.04 23.62
CA PHE A 23 -19.60 -9.55 24.96
C PHE A 23 -20.04 -8.58 26.06
N SER A 24 -19.78 -7.28 25.89
CA SER A 24 -20.19 -6.25 26.84
C SER A 24 -21.72 -6.10 26.92
N LEU A 25 -22.43 -6.24 25.80
CA LEU A 25 -23.90 -6.22 25.79
C LEU A 25 -24.49 -7.45 26.49
N LEU A 26 -23.92 -8.64 26.25
CA LEU A 26 -24.36 -9.88 26.90
C LEU A 26 -24.11 -9.86 28.40
N SER A 27 -22.94 -9.37 28.85
CA SER A 27 -22.64 -9.26 30.29
C SER A 27 -23.57 -8.27 31.00
N THR A 28 -23.88 -7.14 30.34
CA THR A 28 -24.83 -6.15 30.85
C THR A 28 -26.22 -6.80 31.00
N GLY A 29 -26.69 -7.57 30.01
CA GLY A 29 -27.97 -8.26 30.06
C GLY A 29 -28.09 -9.29 31.21
N CYS A 30 -27.03 -10.03 31.52
CA CYS A 30 -27.04 -10.99 32.63
C CYS A 30 -27.04 -10.31 34.01
N SER A 31 -26.38 -9.16 34.15
CA SER A 31 -26.26 -8.45 35.43
C SER A 31 -27.56 -7.82 35.93
N MET A 32 -28.51 -7.50 35.04
CA MET A 32 -29.80 -6.92 35.43
C MET A 32 -30.71 -7.90 36.20
N SER A 33 -30.35 -9.18 36.28
CA SER A 33 -31.12 -10.21 36.99
C SER A 33 -30.87 -10.21 38.51
N THR A 34 -29.75 -9.65 38.99
CA THR A 34 -29.38 -9.64 40.41
C THR A 34 -29.60 -8.26 41.02
N ASN A 35 -30.63 -8.13 41.87
CA ASN A 35 -31.17 -6.87 42.45
C ASN A 35 -30.25 -6.06 43.39
N SER A 36 -28.92 -6.18 43.32
CA SER A 36 -28.03 -5.32 44.10
C SER A 36 -27.84 -3.97 43.40
N LEU A 37 -28.74 -3.02 43.67
CA LEU A 37 -28.80 -1.67 43.10
C LEU A 37 -27.55 -0.79 43.38
N THR A 38 -26.65 -1.23 44.25
CA THR A 38 -25.49 -0.44 44.64
C THR A 38 -24.23 -0.94 43.93
N GLN A 39 -23.87 -0.20 42.88
CA GLN A 39 -22.50 0.30 42.74
C GLN A 39 -21.47 -0.64 42.11
N ASP A 40 -21.64 -0.97 40.82
CA ASP A 40 -20.50 -1.38 40.00
C ASP A 40 -20.60 -0.95 38.51
N TRP A 41 -21.18 0.23 38.26
CA TRP A 41 -21.30 0.80 36.91
C TRP A 41 -19.96 0.92 36.17
N ALA A 42 -18.85 1.07 36.90
CA ALA A 42 -17.50 1.10 36.34
C ALA A 42 -17.13 -0.19 35.60
N SER A 43 -17.62 -1.35 36.07
CA SER A 43 -17.30 -2.65 35.49
C SER A 43 -17.85 -2.85 34.07
N TRP A 44 -18.94 -2.16 33.71
CA TRP A 44 -19.54 -2.23 32.36
C TRP A 44 -19.17 -1.04 31.48
N VAL A 45 -18.96 0.15 32.04
CA VAL A 45 -18.61 1.35 31.27
C VAL A 45 -17.22 1.23 30.65
N LEU A 46 -16.24 0.68 31.37
CA LEU A 46 -14.88 0.52 30.86
C LEU A 46 -14.80 -0.38 29.60
N PRO A 47 -15.32 -1.63 29.60
CA PRO A 47 -15.24 -2.48 28.40
C PRO A 47 -16.06 -1.94 27.23
N LEU A 48 -17.20 -1.30 27.50
CA LEU A 48 -18.06 -0.73 26.47
C LEU A 48 -17.41 0.50 25.80
N SER A 49 -16.80 1.38 26.58
CA SER A 49 -16.04 2.52 26.06
C SER A 49 -14.80 2.07 25.26
N ALA A 50 -14.10 1.02 25.70
CA ALA A 50 -12.99 0.44 24.96
C ALA A 50 -13.43 -0.16 23.62
N ALA A 51 -14.55 -0.89 23.59
CA ALA A 51 -15.11 -1.47 22.38
C ALA A 51 -15.52 -0.39 21.36
N ILE A 52 -16.22 0.66 21.82
CA ILE A 52 -16.60 1.80 20.98
C ILE A 52 -15.35 2.50 20.42
N SER A 53 -14.35 2.76 21.27
CA SER A 53 -13.11 3.42 20.86
C SER A 53 -12.38 2.63 19.77
N LEU A 54 -12.27 1.30 19.93
CA LEU A 54 -11.67 0.42 18.92
C LEU A 54 -12.43 0.45 17.59
N LEU A 55 -13.76 0.46 17.62
CA LEU A 55 -14.59 0.54 16.42
C LEU A 55 -14.44 1.88 15.71
N VAL A 56 -14.43 2.99 16.44
CA VAL A 56 -14.23 4.34 15.88
C VAL A 56 -12.85 4.43 15.24
N VAL A 57 -11.80 4.03 15.95
CA VAL A 57 -10.42 4.03 15.42
C VAL A 57 -10.30 3.14 14.18
N GLY A 58 -10.85 1.92 14.24
CA GLY A 58 -10.87 1.00 13.09
C GLY A 58 -11.61 1.58 11.88
N GLY A 59 -12.74 2.25 12.11
CA GLY A 59 -13.51 2.92 11.06
C GLY A 59 -12.77 4.07 10.40
N LEU A 60 -12.07 4.91 11.18
CA LEU A 60 -11.26 6.00 10.65
C LEU A 60 -10.08 5.48 9.81
N ILE A 61 -9.42 4.41 10.27
CA ILE A 61 -8.34 3.76 9.51
C ILE A 61 -8.89 3.19 8.20
N ARG A 62 -10.03 2.49 8.24
CA ARG A 62 -10.68 1.94 7.05
C ARG A 62 -11.06 3.02 6.04
N HIS A 63 -11.52 4.17 6.51
CA HIS A 63 -11.84 5.30 5.65
C HIS A 63 -10.59 5.79 4.89
N LYS A 64 -9.47 6.01 5.60
CA LYS A 64 -8.19 6.40 4.97
C LYS A 64 -7.68 5.34 4.01
N GLU A 65 -7.82 4.06 4.35
CA GLU A 65 -7.42 2.95 3.49
C GLU A 65 -8.21 2.93 2.18
N ASN A 66 -9.54 3.11 2.24
CA ASN A 66 -10.38 3.18 1.05
C ASN A 66 -9.97 4.32 0.11
N GLN A 67 -9.54 5.47 0.66
CA GLN A 67 -9.03 6.59 -0.14
C GLN A 67 -7.72 6.21 -0.86
N ILE A 68 -6.79 5.54 -0.17
CA ILE A 68 -5.54 5.06 -0.79
C ILE A 68 -5.82 4.00 -1.85
N ILE A 69 -6.77 3.08 -1.61
CA ILE A 69 -7.17 2.06 -2.59
C ILE A 69 -7.75 2.71 -3.84
N ALA A 70 -8.53 3.80 -3.70
CA ALA A 70 -9.06 4.53 -4.84
C ALA A 70 -7.93 5.11 -5.71
N ILE A 71 -6.92 5.76 -5.09
CA ILE A 71 -5.72 6.23 -5.79
C ILE A 71 -5.00 5.07 -6.47
N TRP A 72 -4.79 3.96 -5.75
CA TRP A 72 -4.11 2.79 -6.31
C TRP A 72 -4.86 2.18 -7.51
N ASN A 73 -6.19 2.14 -7.47
CA ASN A 73 -6.98 1.65 -8.60
C ASN A 73 -6.79 2.52 -9.84
N ILE A 74 -6.73 3.84 -9.71
CA ILE A 74 -6.48 4.75 -10.85
C ILE A 74 -5.07 4.52 -11.42
N LEU A 75 -4.07 4.40 -10.55
CA LEU A 75 -2.67 4.17 -10.92
C LEU A 75 -2.43 2.77 -11.50
N GLU A 76 -3.24 1.76 -11.19
CA GLU A 76 -3.09 0.42 -11.76
C GLU A 76 -3.55 0.37 -13.22
N HIS A 77 -4.54 1.19 -13.59
CA HIS A 77 -5.07 1.24 -14.97
C HIS A 77 -4.30 2.21 -15.87
N SER A 78 -3.40 3.00 -15.30
CA SER A 78 -2.71 4.08 -15.99
C SER A 78 -1.21 3.93 -15.81
N THR A 79 -0.45 3.77 -16.90
CA THR A 79 1.02 3.65 -16.82
C THR A 79 1.70 4.93 -16.35
N GLU A 80 1.10 6.07 -16.70
CA GLU A 80 1.55 7.42 -16.36
C GLU A 80 0.31 8.27 -16.06
N VAL A 81 0.34 9.03 -14.96
CA VAL A 81 -0.75 9.94 -14.57
C VAL A 81 -0.14 11.24 -14.09
N SER A 82 -0.68 12.38 -14.55
CA SER A 82 -0.26 13.67 -14.01
C SER A 82 -0.79 13.85 -12.57
N MET A 83 0.02 14.41 -11.67
CA MET A 83 -0.40 14.66 -10.29
C MET A 83 -1.65 15.56 -10.25
N GLN A 84 -1.73 16.55 -11.15
CA GLN A 84 -2.88 17.45 -11.26
C GLN A 84 -4.16 16.71 -11.65
N GLU A 85 -4.10 15.82 -12.64
CA GLU A 85 -5.24 14.99 -13.04
C GLU A 85 -5.67 14.05 -11.90
N LEU A 86 -4.72 13.47 -11.18
CA LEU A 86 -5.01 12.61 -10.04
C LEU A 86 -5.68 13.40 -8.90
N MET A 87 -5.20 14.61 -8.60
CA MET A 87 -5.82 15.52 -7.63
C MET A 87 -7.23 15.92 -8.08
N HIS A 88 -7.43 16.22 -9.36
CA HIS A 88 -8.75 16.59 -9.90
C HIS A 88 -9.74 15.43 -9.82
N ASN A 89 -9.32 14.22 -10.21
CA ASN A 89 -10.19 13.04 -10.25
C ASN A 89 -10.52 12.49 -8.86
N THR A 90 -9.62 12.65 -7.89
CA THR A 90 -9.80 12.11 -6.53
C THR A 90 -10.26 13.15 -5.50
N GLY A 91 -10.04 14.43 -5.76
CA GLY A 91 -10.26 15.51 -4.80
C GLY A 91 -9.25 15.56 -3.65
N PHE A 92 -8.18 14.75 -3.68
CA PHE A 92 -7.17 14.73 -2.63
C PHE A 92 -6.04 15.73 -2.89
N GLU A 93 -5.46 16.24 -1.81
CA GLU A 93 -4.31 17.13 -1.89
C GLU A 93 -3.02 16.37 -2.25
N ARG A 94 -2.08 17.07 -2.88
CA ARG A 94 -0.74 16.54 -3.23
C ARG A 94 -0.03 15.82 -2.06
N PRO A 95 0.09 16.37 -0.83
CA PRO A 95 0.76 15.66 0.27
C PRO A 95 0.11 14.33 0.62
N PHE A 96 -1.22 14.24 0.55
CA PHE A 96 -1.94 12.98 0.80
C PHE A 96 -1.62 11.95 -0.28
N ILE A 97 -1.61 12.35 -1.56
CA ILE A 97 -1.26 11.47 -2.68
C ILE A 97 0.17 10.95 -2.52
N GLN A 98 1.13 11.81 -2.20
CA GLN A 98 2.52 11.39 -1.96
C GLN A 98 2.61 10.37 -0.83
N GLN A 99 1.90 10.60 0.28
CA GLN A 99 1.84 9.64 1.37
C GLN A 99 1.20 8.32 0.95
N ALA A 100 0.14 8.37 0.13
CA ALA A 100 -0.52 7.19 -0.43
C ALA A 100 0.44 6.38 -1.32
N LEU A 101 1.21 7.04 -2.20
CA LEU A 101 2.23 6.39 -3.04
C LEU A 101 3.28 5.67 -2.18
N LEU A 102 3.77 6.30 -1.12
CA LEU A 102 4.72 5.68 -0.20
C LEU A 102 4.14 4.42 0.47
N LEU A 103 2.88 4.48 0.92
CA LEU A 103 2.20 3.35 1.54
C LEU A 103 1.98 2.20 0.56
N ILE A 104 1.61 2.50 -0.69
CA ILE A 104 1.46 1.52 -1.76
C ILE A 104 2.81 0.86 -2.07
N ASN A 105 3.87 1.65 -2.26
CA ASN A 105 5.21 1.15 -2.59
C ASN A 105 5.76 0.24 -1.52
N ARG A 106 5.48 0.56 -0.26
CA ARG A 106 5.96 -0.22 0.88
C ARG A 106 5.33 -1.60 0.97
N ARG A 107 4.15 -1.79 0.41
CA ARG A 107 3.51 -3.11 0.33
C ARG A 107 4.28 -4.06 -0.59
N GLY A 108 5.08 -3.54 -1.52
CA GLY A 108 5.91 -4.31 -2.46
C GLY A 108 5.17 -4.78 -3.71
N ASP A 109 3.84 -4.66 -3.75
CA ASP A 109 3.03 -5.09 -4.91
C ASP A 109 3.19 -4.15 -6.13
N ALA A 110 3.48 -2.88 -5.89
CA ALA A 110 3.69 -1.86 -6.90
C ALA A 110 4.84 -0.92 -6.52
N TYR A 111 5.40 -0.20 -7.49
CA TYR A 111 6.47 0.77 -7.24
C TYR A 111 6.27 2.01 -8.13
N TYR A 112 5.56 3.00 -7.60
CA TYR A 112 5.29 4.26 -8.27
C TYR A 112 6.31 5.33 -7.87
N VAL A 113 6.79 6.09 -8.85
CA VAL A 113 7.74 7.19 -8.65
C VAL A 113 7.08 8.47 -9.12
N TRP A 114 7.09 9.49 -8.25
CA TRP A 114 6.68 10.84 -8.62
C TRP A 114 7.90 11.61 -9.14
N GLU A 115 7.78 12.15 -10.34
CA GLU A 115 8.80 12.98 -10.98
C GLU A 115 8.45 14.45 -10.84
N SER A 116 9.16 15.16 -9.96
CA SER A 116 8.87 16.55 -9.62
C SER A 116 9.00 17.54 -10.79
N LYS A 117 9.85 17.24 -11.78
CA LYS A 117 10.08 18.11 -12.95
C LYS A 117 8.87 18.21 -13.86
N ASN A 118 8.24 17.07 -14.13
CA ASN A 118 7.11 16.95 -15.05
C ASN A 118 5.76 16.86 -14.32
N ASP A 119 5.80 16.75 -13.00
CA ASP A 119 4.65 16.53 -12.12
C ASP A 119 3.81 15.30 -12.51
N ILE A 120 4.51 14.23 -12.91
CA ILE A 120 3.90 12.96 -13.31
C ILE A 120 4.24 11.86 -12.32
N ILE A 121 3.33 10.92 -12.15
CA ILE A 121 3.51 9.68 -11.40
C ILE A 121 3.60 8.55 -12.42
N VAL A 122 4.69 7.79 -12.36
CA VAL A 122 4.98 6.70 -13.29
C VAL A 122 5.25 5.41 -12.52
N ASP A 123 4.95 4.26 -13.12
CA ASP A 123 5.40 2.98 -12.57
C ASP A 123 6.92 2.84 -12.77
N GLY A 124 7.68 2.94 -11.68
CA GLY A 124 9.13 2.83 -11.68
C GLY A 124 9.65 1.44 -12.08
N ARG A 125 8.80 0.41 -12.05
CA ARG A 125 9.13 -0.92 -12.59
C ARG A 125 9.36 -0.88 -14.11
N LEU A 126 8.67 0.04 -14.80
CA LEU A 126 8.90 0.31 -16.22
C LEU A 126 10.23 1.02 -16.44
N ARG A 127 10.66 1.90 -15.52
CA ARG A 127 11.95 2.60 -15.65
C ARG A 127 13.18 1.70 -15.44
N THR A 128 13.03 0.66 -14.63
CA THR A 128 14.14 -0.22 -14.22
C THR A 128 14.35 -1.43 -15.11
N THR A 129 13.43 -1.71 -16.05
CA THR A 129 13.60 -2.80 -17.00
C THR A 129 14.55 -2.40 -18.12
N LEU A 130 15.79 -2.87 -18.01
CA LEU A 130 16.79 -2.80 -19.06
C LEU A 130 16.37 -3.77 -20.18
N LEU A 131 15.90 -3.23 -21.29
CA LEU A 131 15.68 -4.01 -22.50
C LEU A 131 16.99 -4.14 -23.27
N SER A 132 17.48 -5.37 -23.42
CA SER A 132 18.55 -5.71 -24.37
C SER A 132 17.90 -6.07 -25.69
N VAL A 133 18.19 -5.33 -26.77
CA VAL A 133 17.69 -5.64 -28.12
C VAL A 133 18.74 -6.48 -28.84
N PRO A 134 18.59 -7.82 -28.91
CA PRO A 134 19.69 -8.69 -29.32
C PRO A 134 20.08 -8.53 -30.80
N GLN A 135 19.22 -8.00 -31.68
CA GLN A 135 19.57 -7.87 -33.10
C GLN A 135 18.79 -6.76 -33.82
N CYS A 136 19.48 -5.97 -34.64
CA CYS A 136 18.85 -4.97 -35.50
C CYS A 136 18.21 -5.64 -36.73
N SER A 137 16.90 -5.48 -36.92
CA SER A 137 16.19 -6.03 -38.08
C SER A 137 16.68 -5.50 -39.43
N ASN A 138 17.32 -4.32 -39.45
CA ASN A 138 17.73 -3.68 -40.69
C ASN A 138 19.18 -4.01 -41.10
N CYS A 139 20.10 -4.23 -40.15
CA CYS A 139 21.51 -4.52 -40.46
C CYS A 139 22.03 -5.84 -39.90
N GLY A 140 21.22 -6.59 -39.15
CA GLY A 140 21.60 -7.88 -38.55
C GLY A 140 22.61 -7.79 -37.40
N GLY A 141 23.09 -6.59 -37.06
CA GLY A 141 24.05 -6.36 -35.97
C GLY A 141 23.44 -6.63 -34.60
N ILE A 142 24.21 -7.27 -33.73
CA ILE A 142 23.82 -7.56 -32.35
C ILE A 142 24.05 -6.31 -31.49
N ILE A 143 23.00 -5.81 -30.81
CA ILE A 143 23.08 -4.57 -30.02
C ILE A 143 22.90 -4.89 -28.53
N ASN A 144 24.00 -4.99 -27.79
CA ASN A 144 23.93 -5.09 -26.32
C ASN A 144 23.79 -3.71 -25.68
N GLN A 145 22.76 -2.94 -26.05
CA GLN A 145 22.44 -1.68 -25.35
C GLN A 145 21.35 -1.93 -24.33
N THR A 146 21.60 -1.46 -23.11
CA THR A 146 20.59 -1.33 -22.07
C THR A 146 19.77 -0.08 -22.33
N LEU A 147 18.53 -0.25 -22.73
CA LEU A 147 17.60 0.85 -22.94
C LEU A 147 16.75 1.02 -21.69
N THR A 148 16.78 2.21 -21.10
CA THR A 148 15.71 2.67 -20.21
C THR A 148 14.46 2.88 -21.07
N LEU A 149 13.31 2.35 -20.64
CA LEU A 149 12.01 2.60 -21.26
C LEU A 149 11.58 4.06 -21.02
N ASP A 150 12.33 5.01 -21.57
CA ASP A 150 11.84 6.37 -21.75
C ASP A 150 11.06 6.38 -23.07
N LEU A 151 9.73 6.52 -22.98
CA LEU A 151 8.81 6.50 -24.11
C LEU A 151 9.09 7.60 -25.13
N ASN A 152 9.80 8.66 -24.73
CA ASN A 152 10.05 9.83 -25.56
C ASN A 152 11.33 9.71 -26.40
N GLN A 153 12.21 8.75 -26.12
CA GLN A 153 13.46 8.57 -26.86
C GLN A 153 13.46 7.24 -27.59
N ARG A 154 13.31 7.30 -28.93
CA ARG A 154 13.52 6.12 -29.78
C ARG A 154 15.01 5.94 -30.03
N PRO A 155 15.60 4.79 -29.65
CA PRO A 155 17.00 4.55 -29.91
C PRO A 155 17.26 4.28 -31.39
N SER A 156 18.32 4.89 -31.92
CA SER A 156 18.88 4.58 -33.22
C SER A 156 19.92 3.47 -33.12
N CYS A 157 19.93 2.54 -34.08
CA CYS A 157 20.96 1.51 -34.15
C CYS A 157 22.35 2.16 -34.33
N PRO A 158 23.36 1.84 -33.49
CA PRO A 158 24.70 2.44 -33.60
C PRO A 158 25.42 2.04 -34.90
N TYR A 159 25.05 0.90 -35.50
CA TYR A 159 25.69 0.40 -36.73
C TYR A 159 25.14 1.01 -38.01
N CYS A 160 23.81 1.17 -38.10
CA CYS A 160 23.16 1.63 -39.34
C CYS A 160 22.42 2.96 -39.22
N GLY A 161 22.36 3.56 -38.02
CA GLY A 161 21.67 4.82 -37.74
C GLY A 161 20.14 4.75 -37.84
N LYS A 162 19.57 3.65 -38.34
CA LYS A 162 18.12 3.51 -38.49
C LYS A 162 17.43 3.24 -37.15
N MET A 163 16.18 3.69 -37.04
CA MET A 163 15.33 3.45 -35.89
C MET A 163 15.00 1.95 -35.76
N VAL A 164 15.04 1.44 -34.53
CA VAL A 164 14.70 0.04 -34.23
C VAL A 164 13.18 -0.18 -34.40
N SER A 165 12.80 -1.32 -34.98
CA SER A 165 11.40 -1.72 -35.18
C SER A 165 10.62 -1.76 -33.86
N THR A 166 9.47 -1.10 -33.82
CA THR A 166 8.59 -1.02 -32.64
C THR A 166 7.96 -2.36 -32.27
N GLY A 167 7.81 -3.29 -33.23
CA GLY A 167 7.14 -4.58 -33.01
C GLY A 167 7.90 -5.48 -32.03
N GLN A 168 9.21 -5.63 -32.19
CA GLN A 168 10.04 -6.45 -31.30
C GLN A 168 10.19 -5.83 -29.90
N ILE A 169 10.27 -4.49 -29.84
CA ILE A 169 10.36 -3.76 -28.56
C ILE A 169 9.08 -3.97 -27.73
N ASN A 170 7.91 -3.91 -28.37
CA ASN A 170 6.64 -4.11 -27.68
C ASN A 170 6.49 -5.53 -27.11
N GLN A 171 6.96 -6.56 -27.85
CA GLN A 171 6.95 -7.94 -27.36
C GLN A 171 7.85 -8.12 -26.14
N LEU A 172 9.12 -7.68 -26.22
CA LEU A 172 10.05 -7.77 -25.10
C LEU A 172 9.57 -6.95 -23.89
N LYS A 173 8.89 -5.82 -24.13
CA LYS A 173 8.25 -5.01 -23.07
C LYS A 173 7.14 -5.79 -22.37
N SER A 174 6.24 -6.42 -23.11
CA SER A 174 5.16 -7.23 -22.49
C SER A 174 5.71 -8.38 -21.65
N GLU A 175 6.76 -9.05 -22.13
CA GLU A 175 7.40 -10.15 -21.39
C GLU A 175 8.10 -9.67 -20.12
N ALA A 176 8.81 -8.53 -20.18
CA ALA A 176 9.47 -7.95 -19.03
C ALA A 176 8.47 -7.49 -17.96
N ILE A 177 7.34 -6.89 -18.37
CA ILE A 177 6.25 -6.48 -17.47
C ILE A 177 5.68 -7.70 -16.73
N ASP A 178 5.41 -8.80 -17.44
CA ASP A 178 4.90 -10.04 -16.85
C ASP A 178 5.90 -10.69 -15.88
N LYS A 179 7.21 -10.67 -16.19
CA LYS A 179 8.25 -11.14 -15.26
C LYS A 179 8.31 -10.32 -13.99
N ILE A 180 8.21 -8.99 -14.07
CA ILE A 180 8.18 -8.17 -12.84
C ILE A 180 6.88 -8.42 -12.06
N ARG A 181 5.74 -8.64 -12.75
CA ARG A 181 4.45 -8.91 -12.11
C ARG A 181 4.48 -10.19 -11.29
N THR A 182 5.21 -11.19 -11.76
CA THR A 182 5.40 -12.46 -11.05
C THR A 182 6.50 -12.39 -9.98
N ALA A 183 7.55 -11.58 -10.17
CA ALA A 183 8.66 -11.43 -9.21
C ALA A 183 8.36 -10.52 -8.00
N GLY A 184 7.56 -9.47 -8.17
CA GLY A 184 7.22 -8.50 -7.12
C GLY A 184 6.48 -9.10 -5.92
N ALA A 185 5.81 -10.25 -6.10
CA ALA A 185 5.04 -10.92 -5.07
C ALA A 185 5.88 -11.52 -3.90
N ARG A 186 7.22 -11.40 -3.91
CA ARG A 186 8.11 -12.19 -3.04
C ARG A 186 8.91 -11.43 -1.98
N GLN A 187 8.79 -10.11 -1.85
CA GLN A 187 9.43 -9.40 -0.74
C GLN A 187 8.50 -9.29 0.47
N GLU A 188 8.45 -10.35 1.27
CA GLU A 188 7.85 -10.29 2.61
C GLU A 188 8.74 -9.44 3.52
N ALA A 189 8.41 -8.15 3.65
CA ALA A 189 8.92 -7.35 4.75
C ALA A 189 8.64 -8.10 6.06
N LYS A 190 9.66 -8.32 6.91
CA LYS A 190 9.53 -8.96 8.23
C LYS A 190 8.33 -8.34 8.97
N GLY A 191 7.22 -9.07 8.90
CA GLY A 191 5.90 -8.52 9.14
C GLY A 191 5.69 -8.16 10.60
N PHE A 192 4.73 -7.28 10.84
CA PHE A 192 4.15 -7.09 12.16
C PHE A 192 3.79 -8.46 12.76
N SER A 193 4.46 -8.86 13.84
CA SER A 193 4.16 -10.12 14.52
C SER A 193 2.85 -9.98 15.27
N ILE A 194 1.79 -10.53 14.69
CA ILE A 194 0.42 -10.51 15.25
C ILE A 194 0.40 -11.15 16.64
N TRP A 195 1.15 -12.24 16.83
CA TRP A 195 1.21 -12.95 18.11
C TRP A 195 1.76 -12.08 19.24
N ILE A 196 2.83 -11.32 18.97
CA ILE A 196 3.41 -10.40 19.96
C ILE A 196 2.40 -9.32 20.35
N PHE A 197 1.66 -8.79 19.36
CA PHE A 197 0.62 -7.80 19.61
C PHE A 197 -0.53 -8.37 20.46
N ILE A 198 -1.02 -9.58 20.16
CA ILE A 198 -2.10 -10.22 20.94
C ILE A 198 -1.65 -10.46 22.38
N ILE A 199 -0.44 -10.99 22.59
CA ILE A 199 0.11 -11.22 23.94
C ILE A 199 0.21 -9.90 24.70
N LEU A 200 0.77 -8.86 24.08
CA LEU A 200 0.83 -7.53 24.67
C LEU A 200 -0.57 -6.97 24.95
N PHE A 201 -1.53 -7.18 24.07
CA PHE A 201 -2.88 -6.64 24.24
C PHE A 201 -3.60 -7.27 25.43
N VAL A 202 -3.50 -8.59 25.59
CA VAL A 202 -4.12 -9.33 26.69
C VAL A 202 -3.43 -9.06 28.03
N VAL A 203 -2.09 -9.02 28.05
CA VAL A 203 -1.31 -8.87 29.29
C VAL A 203 -1.19 -7.41 29.70
N PHE A 204 -1.00 -6.51 28.75
CA PHE A 204 -0.70 -5.10 29.00
C PHE A 204 -1.10 -4.20 27.82
N TRP A 205 -2.41 -3.97 27.69
CA TRP A 205 -2.99 -3.20 26.58
C TRP A 205 -2.30 -1.86 26.27
N PRO A 206 -1.76 -1.07 27.25
CA PRO A 206 -1.06 0.16 26.93
C PRO A 206 0.25 -0.08 26.16
N ALA A 207 1.00 -1.15 26.47
CA ALA A 207 2.21 -1.48 25.69
C ALA A 207 1.86 -2.05 24.32
N ALA A 208 0.69 -2.66 24.14
CA ALA A 208 0.21 -3.05 22.81
C ALA A 208 -0.02 -1.82 21.93
N VAL A 209 -0.63 -0.78 22.49
CA VAL A 209 -0.81 0.52 21.82
C VAL A 209 0.56 1.16 21.54
N ALA A 210 1.45 1.21 22.52
CA ALA A 210 2.80 1.75 22.34
C ALA A 210 3.61 0.98 21.27
N TYR A 211 3.51 -0.36 21.25
CA TYR A 211 4.14 -1.19 20.23
C TYR A 211 3.57 -0.91 18.83
N ALA A 212 2.25 -0.76 18.70
CA ALA A 212 1.62 -0.39 17.44
C ALA A 212 2.08 0.99 16.95
N VAL A 213 2.14 1.99 17.85
CA VAL A 213 2.58 3.36 17.54
C VAL A 213 4.07 3.40 17.21
N TRP A 214 4.95 2.85 18.07
CA TRP A 214 6.39 2.83 17.85
C TRP A 214 6.77 2.11 16.55
N LYS A 215 6.13 0.96 16.30
CA LYS A 215 6.32 0.27 15.03
C LYS A 215 5.90 1.17 13.88
N SER A 216 4.78 1.90 13.99
CA SER A 216 4.31 2.86 12.98
C SER A 216 5.25 4.06 12.74
N GLU A 217 5.93 4.57 13.77
CA GLU A 217 6.85 5.71 13.69
C GLU A 217 8.26 5.33 13.20
N THR A 218 8.77 4.16 13.59
CA THR A 218 10.04 3.64 13.06
C THR A 218 10.00 3.52 11.53
N LEU A 219 8.79 3.44 10.97
CA LEU A 219 8.53 3.40 9.54
C LEU A 219 8.51 4.81 8.90
N GLN A 220 8.31 5.87 9.68
CA GLN A 220 8.38 7.27 9.24
C GLN A 220 9.81 7.82 9.33
N GLY A 221 10.58 7.48 10.37
CA GLY A 221 11.94 8.02 10.60
C GLY A 221 13.01 7.61 9.59
N LEU A 222 12.83 6.49 8.87
CA LEU A 222 13.80 6.02 7.85
C LEU A 222 13.81 6.85 6.55
N TRP A 223 12.88 7.81 6.38
CA TRP A 223 12.70 8.56 5.14
C TRP A 223 12.75 10.08 5.29
N GLY A 224 12.93 10.61 6.51
CA GLY A 224 13.14 12.06 6.74
C GLY A 224 14.56 12.57 6.43
N ASN A 225 15.49 11.69 6.01
CA ASN A 225 16.91 11.99 5.81
C ASN A 225 17.42 11.70 4.39
N ARG A 226 16.60 11.95 3.35
CA ARG A 226 17.08 11.90 1.96
C ARG A 226 16.47 12.98 1.09
#